data_AF-A0A5N8WFD9-F1
#
_entry.id   AF-A0A5N8WFD9-F1
#
_cell.length_a   1.000
_cell.length_b   1.000
_cell.length_c   1.000
_cell.angle_alpha   90.00
_cell.angle_beta   90.00
_cell.angle_gamma   90.00
#
_symmetry.space_group_name_H-M   'P 1'
#
loop_
_entity.id
_entity.type
_entity.pdbx_description
1 polymer ?
#
loop_
_entity_poly.entity_id
_entity_poly.type
_entity_poly.pdbx_seq_one_letter_code
_entity_poly.pdbx_strand_id
1 'polypeptide(L)'
;MTWSEAEYVAYLQSERRSYAWVMRRYGDLTLTESWAAALKFYPYEPSDALYRGLVFHDEAWHWAISAIYGDRYTAEHPDLAAPPAEYRVS
;
A
#
# COMPACT_ATOMS: atom_id res chain seq x y z
N MET A 1 6.22 -5.99 18.72
CA MET A 1 4.75 -5.90 18.91
C MET A 1 4.18 -7.23 18.41
N THR A 2 3.47 -7.99 19.23
CA THR A 2 2.82 -9.23 18.79
C THR A 2 1.37 -8.91 18.46
N TRP A 3 1.05 -8.74 17.18
CA TRP A 3 -0.33 -8.58 16.72
C TRP A 3 -1.10 -9.88 16.89
N SER A 4 -2.38 -9.81 17.21
CA SER A 4 -3.28 -10.94 16.99
C SER A 4 -3.47 -11.18 15.49
N GLU A 5 -3.91 -12.39 15.13
CA GLU A 5 -4.19 -12.73 13.73
C GLU A 5 -5.24 -11.79 13.11
N ALA A 6 -6.28 -11.45 13.89
CA ALA A 6 -7.34 -10.56 13.44
C ALA A 6 -6.83 -9.14 13.18
N GLU A 7 -5.99 -8.60 14.07
CA GLU A 7 -5.36 -7.28 13.89
C GLU A 7 -4.45 -7.26 12.66
N TYR A 8 -3.66 -8.32 12.48
CA TYR A 8 -2.80 -8.46 11.30
C TYR A 8 -3.57 -8.47 10.00
N VAL A 9 -4.58 -9.33 9.89
CA VAL A 9 -5.37 -9.45 8.66
C VAL A 9 -6.13 -8.14 8.38
N ALA A 10 -6.68 -7.50 9.41
CA ALA A 10 -7.37 -6.22 9.25
C ALA A 10 -6.43 -5.12 8.74
N TYR A 11 -5.23 -5.02 9.31
CA TYR A 11 -4.23 -4.03 8.90
C TYR A 11 -3.72 -4.33 7.48
N LEU A 12 -3.39 -5.58 7.17
CA LEU A 12 -2.98 -6.02 5.83
C LEU A 12 -4.05 -5.71 4.78
N GLN A 13 -5.33 -5.89 5.11
CA GLN A 13 -6.44 -5.54 4.23
C GLN A 13 -6.52 -4.03 3.97
N SER A 14 -6.23 -3.21 4.99
CA SER A 14 -6.19 -1.75 4.88
C SER A 14 -5.06 -1.29 3.95
N GLU A 15 -3.85 -1.82 4.14
CA GLU A 15 -2.69 -1.53 3.29
C GLU A 15 -2.95 -1.92 1.83
N ARG A 16 -3.47 -3.14 1.59
CA ARG A 16 -3.79 -3.62 0.24
C ARG A 16 -4.84 -2.75 -0.45
N ARG A 17 -5.88 -2.34 0.27
CA ARG A 17 -6.93 -1.47 -0.28
C ARG A 17 -6.36 -0.12 -0.67
N SER A 18 -5.57 0.47 0.21
CA SER A 18 -4.96 1.79 0.00
C SER A 18 -3.99 1.75 -1.19
N TYR A 19 -3.14 0.72 -1.28
CA TYR A 19 -2.24 0.52 -2.41
C TYR A 19 -3.02 0.31 -3.72
N ALA A 20 -4.02 -0.58 -3.73
CA ALA A 20 -4.85 -0.83 -4.90
C ALA A 20 -5.57 0.44 -5.37
N TRP A 21 -6.06 1.27 -4.45
CA TRP A 21 -6.69 2.55 -4.80
C TRP A 21 -5.72 3.47 -5.55
N VAL A 22 -4.47 3.59 -5.09
CA VAL A 22 -3.45 4.42 -5.76
C VAL A 22 -3.09 3.86 -7.13
N MET A 23 -2.85 2.55 -7.22
CA MET A 23 -2.53 1.89 -8.49
C MET A 23 -3.63 2.07 -9.53
N ARG A 24 -4.89 2.04 -9.12
CA ARG A 24 -6.03 2.29 -10.00
C ARG A 24 -6.15 3.75 -10.41
N ARG A 25 -5.97 4.69 -9.46
CA ARG A 25 -6.18 6.12 -9.73
C ARG A 25 -5.03 6.77 -10.51
N TYR A 26 -3.79 6.42 -10.16
CA TYR A 26 -2.58 7.05 -10.69
C TYR A 26 -1.79 6.15 -11.64
N GLY A 27 -1.94 4.83 -11.53
CA GLY A 27 -1.23 3.84 -12.35
C GLY A 27 -2.04 3.29 -13.52
N ASP A 28 -3.24 3.81 -13.77
CA ASP A 28 -4.16 3.39 -14.85
C ASP A 28 -4.47 1.88 -14.86
N LEU A 29 -4.37 1.22 -13.69
CA LEU A 29 -4.69 -0.20 -13.57
C LEU A 29 -6.20 -0.43 -13.43
N THR A 30 -6.68 -1.53 -14.00
CA THR A 30 -8.04 -2.02 -13.69
C THR A 30 -8.15 -2.43 -12.23
N LEU A 31 -9.39 -2.59 -11.74
CA LEU A 31 -9.64 -3.06 -10.36
C LEU A 31 -8.95 -4.40 -10.08
N THR A 32 -8.96 -5.33 -11.04
CA THR A 32 -8.34 -6.65 -10.88
C THR A 32 -6.82 -6.53 -10.82
N GLU A 33 -6.22 -5.74 -11.71
CA GLU A 33 -4.76 -5.52 -11.74
C GLU A 33 -4.26 -4.78 -10.50
N SER A 34 -5.02 -3.78 -10.03
CA SER A 34 -4.67 -3.03 -8.82
C SER A 34 -4.66 -3.93 -7.58
N TRP A 35 -5.63 -4.84 -7.47
CA TRP A 35 -5.66 -5.83 -6.38
C TRP A 35 -4.55 -6.88 -6.51
N ALA A 36 -4.26 -7.33 -7.72
CA ALA A 36 -3.14 -8.24 -7.97
C ALA A 36 -1.79 -7.60 -7.57
N ALA A 37 -1.59 -6.32 -7.89
CA ALA A 37 -0.42 -5.56 -7.48
C ALA A 37 -0.33 -5.42 -5.95
N ALA A 38 -1.44 -5.09 -5.28
CA ALA A 38 -1.50 -5.00 -3.83
C ALA A 38 -1.20 -6.34 -3.12
N LEU A 39 -1.71 -7.46 -3.65
CA LEU A 39 -1.42 -8.80 -3.12
C LEU A 39 0.06 -9.18 -3.26
N LYS A 40 0.69 -8.76 -4.36
CA LYS A 40 2.11 -8.97 -4.60
C LYS A 40 2.98 -8.12 -3.67
N PHE A 41 2.61 -6.85 -3.45
CA PHE A 41 3.39 -5.93 -2.64
C PHE A 41 3.23 -6.20 -1.13
N TYR A 42 2.01 -6.51 -0.70
CA TYR A 42 1.69 -6.89 0.67
C TYR A 42 1.28 -8.36 0.73
N PRO A 43 2.22 -9.32 0.69
CA PRO A 43 1.90 -10.72 0.85
C PRO A 43 1.39 -11.00 2.26
N TYR A 44 0.62 -12.08 2.41
CA TYR A 44 0.32 -12.59 3.74
C TYR A 44 1.56 -13.24 4.32
N GLU A 45 1.89 -12.90 5.56
CA GLU A 45 2.99 -13.46 6.31
C GLU A 45 2.42 -14.30 7.46
N PRO A 46 2.85 -15.57 7.57
CA PRO A 46 2.48 -16.45 8.67
C PRO A 46 2.82 -15.86 10.05
N SER A 47 2.11 -16.31 11.09
CA SER A 47 2.28 -15.84 12.46
C SER A 47 3.66 -16.14 13.06
N ASP A 48 4.39 -17.11 12.51
CA ASP A 48 5.75 -17.49 12.87
C ASP A 48 6.83 -16.84 11.98
N ALA A 49 6.45 -15.98 11.02
CA ALA A 49 7.40 -15.24 10.20
C ALA A 49 8.19 -14.24 11.06
N LEU A 50 9.52 -14.35 11.04
CA LEU A 50 10.45 -13.58 11.88
C LEU A 50 10.27 -12.05 11.77
N TYR A 51 9.84 -11.58 10.60
CA TYR A 51 9.66 -10.16 10.28
C TYR A 51 8.22 -9.83 9.91
N ARG A 52 7.24 -10.58 10.42
CA ARG A 52 5.82 -10.32 10.16
C ARG A 52 5.47 -8.85 10.41
N GLY A 53 4.87 -8.22 9.41
CA GLY A 53 4.43 -6.84 9.45
C GLY A 53 5.55 -5.81 9.40
N LEU A 54 6.79 -6.21 9.07
CA LEU A 54 7.90 -5.25 8.94
C LEU A 54 7.65 -4.25 7.79
N VAL A 55 6.87 -4.61 6.77
CA VAL A 55 6.56 -3.75 5.62
C VAL A 55 5.41 -2.76 5.91
N PHE A 56 4.75 -2.89 7.07
CA PHE A 56 3.64 -2.02 7.45
C PHE A 56 4.15 -0.72 8.07
N HIS A 57 4.02 0.37 7.32
CA HIS A 57 4.58 1.68 7.71
C HIS A 57 3.61 2.86 7.58
N ASP A 58 2.29 2.62 7.42
CA ASP A 58 1.32 3.67 7.03
C ASP A 58 1.74 4.42 5.73
N GLU A 59 2.59 3.78 4.91
CA GLU A 59 3.24 4.37 3.74
C GLU A 59 2.74 3.77 2.42
N ALA A 60 1.58 3.09 2.41
CA ALA A 60 1.01 2.53 1.18
C ALA A 60 0.89 3.56 0.05
N TRP A 61 0.65 4.84 0.39
CA TRP A 61 0.70 5.96 -0.55
C TRP A 61 2.09 6.11 -1.16
N HIS A 62 3.11 6.25 -0.31
CA HIS A 62 4.48 6.48 -0.73
C HIS A 62 4.98 5.33 -1.62
N TRP A 63 4.74 4.09 -1.20
CA TRP A 63 5.16 2.91 -1.96
C TRP A 63 4.44 2.78 -3.30
N ALA A 64 3.14 3.02 -3.35
CA ALA A 64 2.38 2.94 -4.59
C ALA A 64 2.75 4.07 -5.57
N ILE A 65 2.90 5.31 -5.09
CA ILE A 65 3.32 6.43 -5.93
C ILE A 65 4.75 6.23 -6.43
N SER A 66 5.67 5.73 -5.59
CA SER A 66 7.03 5.39 -6.04
C SER A 66 7.02 4.27 -7.08
N ALA A 67 6.15 3.27 -6.95
CA ALA A 67 6.02 2.21 -7.96
C ALA A 67 5.56 2.73 -9.34
N ILE A 68 4.85 3.86 -9.38
CA ILE A 68 4.33 4.47 -10.62
C ILE A 68 5.30 5.51 -11.20
N TYR A 69 5.82 6.40 -10.36
CA TYR A 69 6.59 7.58 -10.78
C TYR A 69 8.10 7.48 -10.44
N GLY A 70 8.52 6.41 -9.75
CA GLY A 70 9.89 6.18 -9.30
C GLY A 70 10.23 6.91 -7.99
N ASP A 71 11.37 6.54 -7.39
CA ASP A 71 11.78 7.00 -6.05
C ASP A 71 12.01 8.52 -5.95
N ARG A 72 12.17 9.21 -7.08
CA ARG A 72 12.38 10.67 -7.14
C ARG A 72 11.06 11.45 -7.25
N TYR A 73 9.91 10.79 -7.18
CA TYR A 73 8.62 11.44 -7.41
C TYR A 73 8.38 12.65 -6.52
N THR A 74 8.90 12.72 -5.30
CA THR A 74 8.69 13.88 -4.42
C THR A 74 9.35 15.15 -4.95
N ALA A 75 10.42 15.02 -5.74
CA ALA A 75 11.10 16.15 -6.39
C ALA A 75 10.48 16.49 -7.75
N GLU A 76 10.00 15.48 -8.48
CA GLU A 76 9.47 15.61 -9.85
C GLU A 76 7.97 15.94 -9.87
N HIS A 77 7.25 15.46 -8.86
CA HIS A 77 5.81 15.58 -8.63
C HIS A 77 5.53 15.99 -7.17
N PRO A 78 5.90 17.21 -6.75
CA PRO A 78 5.76 17.66 -5.37
C PRO A 78 4.30 17.70 -4.88
N ASP A 79 3.34 17.77 -5.79
CA ASP A 79 1.90 17.66 -5.52
C ASP A 79 1.48 16.26 -5.01
N LEU A 80 2.28 15.22 -5.30
CA LEU A 80 2.06 13.85 -4.84
C LEU A 80 2.80 13.53 -3.53
N ALA A 81 3.54 14.48 -2.95
CA ALA A 81 4.28 14.26 -1.71
C ALA A 81 3.37 13.93 -0.51
N ALA A 82 2.08 14.26 -0.57
CA ALA A 82 1.09 13.89 0.41
C ALA A 82 -0.18 13.32 -0.25
N PRO A 83 -0.83 12.32 0.36
CA PRO A 83 -2.07 11.78 -0.16
C PRO A 83 -3.20 12.82 -0.13
N PRO A 84 -4.08 12.86 -1.15
CA PRO A 84 -5.28 13.68 -1.12
C PRO A 84 -6.27 13.16 -0.08
N ALA A 85 -7.26 13.97 0.30
CA ALA A 85 -8.26 13.59 1.30
C ALA A 85 -9.05 12.32 0.91
N GLU A 86 -9.31 12.11 -0.38
CA GLU A 86 -10.01 10.93 -0.91
C GLU A 86 -9.30 9.61 -0.57
N TYR A 87 -7.97 9.63 -0.44
CA TYR A 87 -7.18 8.46 -0.09
C TYR A 87 -7.44 8.01 1.36
N ARG A 88 -7.67 8.96 2.28
CA ARG A 88 -7.87 8.65 3.71
C ARG A 88 -9.22 7.99 4.01
N VAL A 89 -10.15 8.04 3.06
CA VAL A 89 -11.50 7.46 3.18
C VAL A 89 -11.70 6.25 2.26
N SER A 90 -10.66 5.81 1.55
CA SER A 90 -10.72 4.73 0.56
C SER A 90 -10.77 3.32 1.14
#